data_AF-A0A2T6ZS10-F1
#
_entry.id   AF-A0A2T6ZS10-F1
#
_cell.length_a   1.000
_cell.length_b   1.000
_cell.length_c   1.000
_cell.angle_alpha   90.00
_cell.angle_beta   90.00
_cell.angle_gamma   90.00
#
_symmetry.space_group_name_H-M   'P 1'
#
loop_
_entity.id
_entity.type
_entity.pdbx_description
1 polymer ?
#
loop_
_entity_poly.entity_id
_entity_poly.type
_entity_poly.pdbx_seq_one_letter_code
_entity_poly.pdbx_strand_id
1 'polypeptide(L)'
;MRCTITPANGMTVEITNARDRASTLNLGREGDSHFLIEEYIILGEPSPLPFSFRYHPETSSTSIREIMEGMNDRMNEFYYRHGFVRRKVALDAAVTKVFVQRIRSGYRTGRRAVASVVHTSGNNGEAFVERPRKAIYSL
;
A
#
# COMPACT_ATOMS: atom_id res chain seq x y z
N MET A 1 4.25 4.84 17.41
CA MET A 1 4.82 6.12 16.93
C MET A 1 6.35 6.17 17.04
N ARG A 2 6.98 5.95 18.20
CA ARG A 2 8.46 6.08 18.33
C ARG A 2 9.30 5.24 17.35
N CYS A 3 8.84 4.05 16.96
CA CYS A 3 9.52 3.22 15.97
C CYS A 3 9.56 3.84 14.57
N THR A 4 8.49 4.51 14.16
CA THR A 4 8.33 5.09 12.81
C THR A 4 9.14 6.38 12.62
N ILE A 5 9.33 7.17 13.69
CA ILE A 5 10.05 8.46 13.65
C ILE A 5 11.50 8.35 14.14
N THR A 6 12.09 7.15 14.07
CA THR A 6 13.49 6.96 14.43
C THR A 6 14.37 7.77 13.46
N PRO A 7 15.24 8.67 13.94
CA PRO A 7 16.07 9.48 13.07
C PRO A 7 16.90 8.62 12.11
N ALA A 8 16.83 8.96 10.82
CA ALA A 8 17.57 8.29 9.76
C ALA A 8 18.12 9.32 8.77
N ASN A 9 19.20 8.96 8.07
CA ASN A 9 19.78 9.83 7.05
C ASN A 9 18.75 10.16 5.96
N GLY A 10 18.61 11.45 5.64
CA GLY A 10 17.65 11.95 4.64
C GLY A 10 16.26 12.22 5.19
N MET A 11 15.99 11.96 6.47
CA MET A 11 14.72 12.34 7.10
C MET A 11 14.70 13.83 7.43
N THR A 12 13.62 14.51 7.04
CA THR A 12 13.31 15.88 7.45
C THR A 12 12.01 15.89 8.26
N VAL A 13 11.93 16.79 9.24
CA VAL A 13 10.72 17.00 10.05
C VAL A 13 10.35 18.47 9.96
N GLU A 14 9.11 18.73 9.60
CA GLU A 14 8.53 20.06 9.57
C GLU A 14 7.33 20.12 10.53
N ILE A 15 7.24 21.20 11.31
CA ILE A 15 6.11 21.43 12.22
C ILE A 15 5.33 22.62 11.69
N THR A 16 4.15 22.34 11.15
CA THR A 16 3.29 23.36 10.54
C THR A 16 1.82 23.08 10.87
N ASN A 17 0.94 24.05 10.61
CA ASN A 17 -0.51 23.88 10.71
C ASN A 17 -1.15 23.34 9.42
N ALA A 18 -0.36 23.06 8.38
CA ALA A 18 -0.81 22.55 7.09
C ALA A 18 -0.42 21.08 6.92
N ARG A 19 -1.28 20.30 6.25
CA ARG A 19 -0.96 18.95 5.79
C ARG A 19 -0.21 19.03 4.47
N ASP A 20 0.91 18.33 4.36
CA ASP A 20 1.61 18.13 3.10
C ASP A 20 1.39 16.70 2.60
N ARG A 21 0.79 16.57 1.41
CA ARG A 21 0.56 15.27 0.76
C ARG A 21 1.82 14.68 0.13
N ALA A 22 2.90 15.45 0.02
CA ALA A 22 4.20 14.95 -0.41
C ALA A 22 5.01 14.33 0.74
N SER A 23 4.60 14.53 2.00
CA SER A 23 5.28 13.97 3.17
C SER A 23 4.92 12.49 3.39
N THR A 24 5.91 11.68 3.77
CA THR A 24 5.71 10.24 4.04
C THR A 24 4.86 9.99 5.28
N LEU A 25 4.89 10.91 6.25
CA LEU A 25 4.19 10.79 7.52
C LEU A 25 3.62 12.15 7.93
N ASN A 26 2.29 12.21 8.08
CA ASN A 26 1.60 13.35 8.64
C ASN A 26 1.07 13.01 10.04
N LEU A 27 1.39 13.85 11.03
CA LEU A 27 0.85 13.78 12.39
C LEU A 27 0.00 15.03 12.63
N GLY A 28 -1.20 14.87 13.18
CA GLY A 28 -2.05 16.02 13.43
C GLY A 28 -3.19 15.75 14.39
N ARG A 29 -4.02 16.77 14.56
CA ARG A 29 -5.21 16.73 15.41
C ARG A 29 -6.41 17.26 14.64
N GLU A 30 -7.53 16.58 14.77
CA GLU A 30 -8.83 16.99 14.25
C GLU A 30 -9.85 16.89 15.39
N GLY A 31 -10.33 18.04 15.87
CA GLY A 31 -11.12 18.12 17.10
C GLY A 31 -10.34 17.55 18.31
N ASP A 32 -10.93 16.58 18.99
CA ASP A 32 -10.30 15.87 20.13
C ASP A 32 -9.51 14.62 19.70
N SER A 33 -9.56 14.26 18.41
CA SER A 33 -8.89 13.08 17.89
C SER A 33 -7.53 13.45 17.29
N HIS A 34 -6.54 12.61 17.54
CA HIS A 34 -5.23 12.70 16.92
C HIS A 34 -5.16 11.69 15.77
N PHE A 35 -4.40 12.01 14.72
CA PHE A 35 -4.21 11.12 13.60
C PHE A 35 -2.74 10.99 13.23
N LEU A 36 -2.41 9.84 12.66
CA LEU A 36 -1.19 9.58 11.93
C LEU A 36 -1.61 9.08 10.54
N ILE A 37 -1.09 9.72 9.50
CA ILE A 37 -1.31 9.29 8.13
C ILE A 37 0.04 8.94 7.54
N GLU A 38 0.20 7.69 7.15
CA GLU A 38 1.34 7.26 6.35
C GLU A 38 0.96 7.35 4.87
N GLU A 39 1.72 8.11 4.09
CA GLU A 39 1.46 8.32 2.67
C GLU A 39 2.27 7.33 1.84
N TYR A 40 1.59 6.57 0.98
CA TYR A 40 2.20 5.66 0.02
C TYR A 40 1.97 6.17 -1.40
N ILE A 41 2.94 5.97 -2.29
CA ILE A 41 2.74 6.25 -3.72
C ILE A 41 2.35 4.94 -4.41
N ILE A 42 1.15 4.90 -4.98
CA ILE A 42 0.64 3.73 -5.71
C ILE A 42 0.27 4.18 -7.12
N LEU A 43 0.93 3.60 -8.13
CA LEU A 43 0.74 3.95 -9.54
C LEU A 43 0.91 5.46 -9.83
N GLY A 44 1.78 6.13 -9.07
CA GLY A 44 2.05 7.56 -9.20
C GLY A 44 1.11 8.48 -8.42
N GLU A 45 0.10 7.93 -7.74
CA GLU A 45 -0.85 8.71 -6.94
C GLU A 45 -0.63 8.50 -5.44
N PRO A 46 -0.77 9.54 -4.60
CA PRO A 46 -0.76 9.40 -3.15
C PRO A 46 -1.94 8.55 -2.65
N SER A 47 -1.65 7.62 -1.75
CA SER A 47 -2.59 6.71 -1.11
C SER A 47 -2.35 6.72 0.41
N PRO A 48 -3.20 7.39 1.19
CA PRO A 48 -3.02 7.51 2.63
C PRO A 48 -3.47 6.25 3.37
N LEU A 49 -2.69 5.84 4.37
CA LEU A 49 -3.08 4.87 5.40
C LEU A 49 -3.37 5.60 6.72
N PRO A 50 -4.64 5.80 7.09
CA PRO A 50 -5.01 6.56 8.27
C PRO A 50 -5.07 5.71 9.55
N PHE A 51 -4.36 6.16 10.58
CA PHE A 51 -4.44 5.69 11.96
C PHE A 51 -5.04 6.79 12.84
N SER A 52 -5.91 6.41 13.76
CA SER A 52 -6.63 7.35 14.63
C SER A 52 -6.37 7.03 16.09
N PHE A 53 -6.16 8.07 16.89
CA PHE A 53 -5.81 7.97 18.29
C PHE A 53 -6.67 8.92 19.12
N ARG A 54 -7.05 8.48 20.32
CA ARG A 54 -7.71 9.31 21.32
C ARG A 54 -6.73 9.68 22.42
N TYR A 55 -6.78 10.95 22.82
CA TYR A 55 -6.03 11.44 23.95
C TYR A 55 -6.86 11.34 25.24
N HIS A 56 -6.23 10.87 26.30
CA HIS A 56 -6.79 10.52 27.61
C HIS A 56 -5.95 11.22 28.69
N PRO A 57 -6.14 12.54 28.91
CA PRO A 57 -5.36 13.33 29.87
C PRO A 57 -5.48 12.83 31.32
N GLU A 58 -6.57 12.14 31.63
CA GLU A 58 -6.85 11.56 32.95
C GLU A 58 -5.94 10.38 33.32
N THR A 59 -5.21 9.81 32.35
CA THR A 59 -4.25 8.71 32.58
C THR A 59 -2.85 9.12 32.18
N SER A 60 -1.87 8.99 33.08
CA SER A 60 -0.50 9.46 32.83
C SER A 60 0.38 8.47 32.05
N SER A 61 0.16 7.17 32.20
CA SER A 61 1.00 6.13 31.58
C SER A 61 0.51 5.63 30.22
N THR A 62 -0.76 5.89 29.86
CA THR A 62 -1.40 5.42 28.62
C THR A 62 -2.34 6.49 28.03
N SER A 63 -1.86 7.73 27.99
CA SER A 63 -2.64 8.90 27.58
C SER A 63 -3.00 8.91 26.09
N ILE A 64 -2.34 8.13 25.24
CA ILE A 64 -2.65 8.04 23.81
C ILE A 64 -3.04 6.60 23.52
N ARG A 65 -4.24 6.39 22.99
CA ARG A 65 -4.80 5.07 22.70
C ARG A 65 -5.31 5.02 21.28
N GLU A 66 -5.03 3.94 20.57
CA GLU A 66 -5.52 3.75 19.22
C GLU A 66 -7.04 3.51 19.21
N ILE A 67 -7.72 4.09 18.23
CA ILE A 67 -9.14 3.86 17.98
C ILE A 67 -9.27 2.61 17.11
N MET A 68 -9.54 1.48 17.78
CA MET A 68 -9.67 0.16 17.14
C MET A 68 -10.94 0.02 16.28
N GLU A 69 -11.97 0.82 16.56
CA GLU A 69 -13.22 0.81 15.81
C GLU A 69 -12.97 1.13 14.32
N GLY A 70 -13.43 0.25 13.43
CA GLY A 70 -13.23 0.36 11.99
C GLY A 70 -11.78 0.22 11.51
N MET A 71 -10.83 -0.13 12.38
CA MET A 71 -9.40 -0.25 12.01
C MET A 71 -9.19 -1.28 10.91
N ASN A 72 -9.78 -2.47 11.07
CA ASN A 72 -9.65 -3.55 10.08
C ASN A 72 -10.26 -3.16 8.73
N ASP A 73 -11.36 -2.42 8.72
CA ASP A 73 -12.00 -1.98 7.48
C ASP A 73 -11.15 -0.95 6.74
N ARG A 74 -10.57 0.02 7.47
CA ARG A 74 -9.61 0.99 6.91
C ARG A 74 -8.38 0.29 6.32
N MET A 75 -7.85 -0.71 7.04
CA MET A 75 -6.71 -1.51 6.58
C MET A 75 -7.05 -2.32 5.33
N ASN A 76 -8.15 -3.07 5.37
CA ASN A 76 -8.60 -3.88 4.24
C ASN A 76 -8.89 -3.02 3.01
N GLU A 77 -9.47 -1.83 3.20
CA GLU A 77 -9.71 -0.89 2.12
C GLU A 77 -8.39 -0.39 1.50
N PHE A 78 -7.41 -0.01 2.31
CA PHE A 78 -6.09 0.40 1.84
C PHE A 78 -5.43 -0.71 1.02
N TYR A 79 -5.34 -1.94 1.55
CA TYR A 79 -4.72 -3.06 0.85
C TYR A 79 -5.51 -3.51 -0.39
N TYR A 80 -6.83 -3.44 -0.36
CA TYR A 80 -7.65 -3.78 -1.52
C TYR A 80 -7.41 -2.81 -2.67
N ARG A 81 -7.36 -1.50 -2.40
CA ARG A 81 -7.02 -0.47 -3.41
C ARG A 81 -5.63 -0.67 -4.00
N HIS A 82 -4.68 -1.17 -3.19
CA HIS A 82 -3.33 -1.49 -3.65
C HIS A 82 -3.28 -2.75 -4.52
N GLY A 83 -3.90 -3.84 -4.08
CA GLY A 83 -3.86 -5.13 -4.79
C GLY A 83 -4.74 -5.18 -6.03
N PHE A 84 -5.82 -4.39 -6.04
CA PHE A 84 -6.76 -4.31 -7.14
C PHE A 84 -6.90 -2.84 -7.51
N VAL A 85 -6.50 -2.48 -8.74
CA VAL A 85 -6.70 -1.13 -9.35
C VAL A 85 -8.20 -0.89 -9.62
N ARG A 86 -9.02 -1.04 -8.58
CA ARG A 86 -10.48 -0.99 -8.57
C ARG A 86 -10.89 -0.07 -7.44
N ARG A 87 -11.75 0.90 -7.77
CA ARG A 87 -12.19 1.95 -6.84
C ARG A 87 -13.20 1.50 -5.77
N LYS A 88 -13.87 0.35 -5.93
CA LYS A 88 -14.88 -0.13 -4.98
C LYS A 88 -14.44 -1.43 -4.32
N VAL A 89 -14.24 -1.36 -3.01
CA VAL A 89 -13.92 -2.48 -2.13
C VAL A 89 -15.19 -3.25 -1.81
N ALA A 90 -15.16 -4.56 -1.96
CA ALA A 90 -16.27 -5.46 -1.60
C ALA A 90 -15.94 -6.15 -0.28
N LEU A 91 -15.96 -5.40 0.82
CA LEU A 91 -15.65 -5.93 2.17
C LEU A 91 -16.72 -6.94 2.65
N ASP A 92 -17.90 -6.92 2.06
CA ASP A 92 -19.07 -7.75 2.36
C ASP A 92 -19.18 -9.00 1.46
N ALA A 93 -18.16 -9.28 0.63
CA ALA A 93 -18.19 -10.44 -0.24
C ALA A 93 -18.26 -11.74 0.58
N ALA A 94 -19.25 -12.60 0.27
CA ALA A 94 -19.39 -13.90 0.92
C ALA A 94 -18.13 -14.75 0.74
N VAL A 95 -17.62 -15.31 1.85
CA VAL A 95 -16.42 -16.16 1.85
C VAL A 95 -16.55 -17.44 1.02
N THR A 96 -17.78 -17.90 0.80
CA THR A 96 -18.11 -19.08 -0.04
C THR A 96 -18.15 -18.74 -1.54
N LYS A 97 -18.10 -17.46 -1.89
CA LYS A 97 -18.14 -17.05 -3.29
C LYS A 97 -16.81 -17.37 -3.96
N VAL A 98 -16.87 -18.10 -5.06
CA VAL A 98 -15.69 -18.35 -5.90
C VAL A 98 -15.18 -17.01 -6.44
N PHE A 99 -13.93 -16.67 -6.09
CA PHE A 99 -13.26 -15.53 -6.68
C PHE A 99 -12.83 -15.86 -8.11
N VAL A 100 -13.64 -15.48 -9.08
CA VAL A 100 -13.29 -15.62 -10.50
C VAL A 100 -12.48 -14.41 -10.93
N GLN A 101 -11.15 -14.56 -10.98
CA GLN A 101 -10.29 -13.54 -11.59
C GLN A 101 -10.57 -13.53 -13.10
N ARG A 102 -11.24 -12.50 -13.60
CA ARG A 102 -11.38 -12.32 -15.04
C ARG A 102 -10.05 -11.79 -15.59
N ILE A 103 -9.20 -12.69 -16.07
CA ILE A 103 -8.09 -12.28 -16.96
C ILE A 103 -8.75 -11.51 -18.10
N ARG A 104 -8.31 -10.27 -18.31
CA ARG A 104 -8.86 -9.41 -19.37
C ARG A 104 -8.74 -10.18 -20.69
N SER A 105 -9.84 -10.44 -21.40
CA SER A 105 -9.74 -11.19 -22.67
C SER A 105 -8.81 -10.43 -23.60
N GLY A 106 -7.79 -11.10 -24.13
CA GLY A 106 -6.73 -10.46 -24.93
C GLY A 106 -5.52 -9.97 -24.14
N TYR A 107 -5.44 -10.23 -22.82
CA TYR A 107 -4.17 -10.12 -22.10
C TYR A 107 -3.20 -11.16 -22.68
N ARG A 108 -2.26 -10.69 -23.48
CA ARG A 108 -1.17 -11.49 -24.03
C ARG A 108 0.10 -11.13 -23.29
N THR A 109 0.76 -12.14 -22.76
CA THR A 109 2.08 -11.98 -22.14
C THR A 109 3.08 -11.54 -23.22
N GLY A 110 3.38 -10.24 -23.29
CA GLY A 110 4.31 -9.69 -24.26
C GLY A 110 5.77 -9.96 -23.88
N ARG A 111 6.67 -10.05 -24.87
CA ARG A 111 8.11 -10.30 -24.64
C ARG A 111 8.74 -9.34 -23.63
N ARG A 112 8.37 -8.05 -23.67
CA ARG A 112 8.86 -7.04 -22.73
C ARG A 112 8.43 -7.31 -21.28
N ALA A 113 7.21 -7.79 -21.07
CA ALA A 113 6.71 -8.12 -19.73
C ALA A 113 7.49 -9.31 -19.14
N VAL A 114 7.73 -10.35 -19.95
CA VAL A 114 8.55 -11.51 -19.53
C VAL A 114 9.98 -11.08 -19.24
N ALA A 115 10.62 -10.36 -20.16
CA ALA A 115 11.99 -9.90 -20.00
C ALA A 115 12.16 -9.02 -18.74
N SER A 116 11.19 -8.13 -18.45
CA SER A 116 11.20 -7.31 -17.25
C SER A 116 11.16 -8.17 -15.98
N VAL A 117 10.25 -9.15 -15.90
CA VAL A 117 10.15 -10.02 -14.72
C VAL A 117 11.41 -10.86 -14.54
N VAL A 118 11.94 -11.42 -15.62
CA VAL A 118 13.17 -12.25 -15.63
C VAL A 118 14.36 -11.42 -15.15
N HIS A 119 14.51 -10.20 -15.67
CA HIS A 119 15.57 -9.29 -15.27
C HIS A 119 15.45 -8.89 -13.79
N THR A 120 14.27 -8.45 -13.35
CA THR A 120 14.03 -8.02 -11.96
C THR A 120 14.20 -9.15 -10.95
N SER A 121 13.85 -10.39 -11.33
CA SER A 121 14.06 -11.58 -10.49
C SER A 121 15.49 -12.11 -10.51
N GLY A 122 16.37 -11.56 -11.36
CA GLY A 122 17.74 -12.08 -11.55
C GLY A 122 17.78 -13.48 -12.16
N ASN A 123 16.71 -13.90 -12.85
CA ASN A 123 16.61 -15.22 -13.42
C ASN A 123 17.44 -15.31 -14.71
N ASN A 124 18.53 -16.07 -14.66
CA ASN A 124 19.42 -16.29 -15.80
C ASN A 124 19.16 -17.63 -16.52
N GLY A 125 18.04 -18.28 -16.23
CA GLY A 125 17.69 -19.57 -16.82
C GLY A 125 17.54 -19.47 -18.34
N GLU A 126 18.23 -20.36 -19.05
CA GLU A 126 18.29 -20.37 -20.51
C GLU A 126 16.90 -20.39 -21.16
N ALA A 127 15.88 -20.95 -20.49
CA ALA A 127 14.48 -20.96 -20.93
C ALA A 127 13.89 -19.56 -21.20
N PHE A 128 14.38 -18.51 -20.51
CA PHE A 128 13.86 -17.15 -20.60
C PHE A 128 14.75 -16.20 -21.42
N VAL A 129 15.93 -16.66 -21.86
CA VAL A 129 16.84 -15.90 -22.72
C VAL A 129 16.43 -16.05 -24.18
N GLU A 130 16.36 -14.92 -24.89
CA GLU A 130 16.10 -14.90 -26.33
C GLU A 130 17.39 -15.25 -27.09
N ARG A 131 17.32 -16.28 -27.94
CA ARG A 131 18.44 -16.78 -28.75
C ARG A 131 17.97 -16.96 -30.20
N PRO A 132 18.82 -16.72 -31.20
CA PRO A 132 18.52 -17.10 -32.58
C PRO A 132 18.16 -18.60 -32.65
N ARG A 133 17.12 -18.95 -33.40
CA ARG A 133 16.62 -20.33 -33.62
C ARG A 133 15.96 -21.04 -32.44
N LYS A 134 15.79 -20.40 -31.29
CA LYS A 134 15.06 -20.99 -30.16
C LYS A 134 13.56 -20.79 -30.33
N ALA A 135 12.81 -21.88 -30.46
CA ALA A 135 11.35 -21.83 -30.40
C ALA A 135 10.91 -21.49 -28.98
N ILE A 136 10.27 -20.33 -28.80
CA ILE A 136 9.65 -19.95 -27.55
C ILE A 136 8.16 -20.30 -27.68
N TYR A 137 7.74 -21.38 -27.03
CA TYR A 137 6.32 -21.72 -26.90
C TYR A 137 5.74 -20.80 -25.82
N SER A 138 5.00 -19.76 -26.23
CA SER A 138 4.18 -18.97 -25.32
C SER A 138 2.87 -19.72 -25.06
N LEU A 139 2.51 -19.91 -23.78
CA LEU A 139 1.19 -20.37 -23.33
C LEU A 139 0.11 -19.33 -23.63
#